data_AF-A0A9W6RJH2-F1
#
_entry.id   AF-A0A9W6RJH2-F1
#
_cell.length_a   1.000
_cell.length_b   1.000
_cell.length_c   1.000
_cell.angle_alpha   90.00
_cell.angle_beta   90.00
_cell.angle_gamma   90.00
#
_symmetry.space_group_name_H-M   'P 1'
#
loop_
_entity.id
_entity.type
_entity.pdbx_description
1 polymer ?
#
loop_
_entity_poly.entity_id
_entity_poly.type
_entity_poly.pdbx_seq_one_letter_code
_entity_poly.pdbx_strand_id
1 'polypeptide(L)'
;MDVRQHIAGISQKMLSQYLKSLVRYGLVERLVEPTVPPQVTYSLTPLGQSLAQQLCALLGWFSANTSALEAARQRYDGADSLDR
;
A
#
# COMPACT_ATOMS: atom_id res chain seq x y z
N MET A 1 -15.83 3.12 -4.85
CA MET A 1 -14.58 3.20 -5.64
C MET A 1 -14.05 1.79 -5.83
N ASP A 2 -13.76 1.37 -7.07
CA ASP A 2 -13.34 -0.01 -7.35
C ASP A 2 -11.82 -0.18 -7.13
N VAL A 3 -11.45 -0.99 -6.14
CA VAL A 3 -10.06 -1.20 -5.68
C VAL A 3 -9.18 -1.88 -6.74
N ARG A 4 -9.78 -2.50 -7.77
CA ARG A 4 -9.05 -3.32 -8.76
C ARG A 4 -8.21 -2.47 -9.71
N GLN A 5 -8.54 -1.19 -9.87
CA GLN A 5 -7.94 -0.34 -10.90
C GLN A 5 -6.61 0.32 -10.49
N HIS A 6 -6.28 0.35 -9.20
CA HIS A 6 -5.11 1.09 -8.69
C HIS A 6 -3.86 0.23 -8.47
N ILE A 7 -3.94 -1.07 -8.74
CA ILE A 7 -2.91 -2.03 -8.33
C ILE A 7 -2.33 -2.69 -9.59
N ALA A 8 -1.63 -1.90 -10.40
CA ALA A 8 -0.90 -2.40 -11.55
C ALA A 8 0.31 -3.24 -11.06
N GLY A 9 0.29 -4.55 -11.30
CA GLY A 9 1.41 -5.46 -11.01
C GLY A 9 1.14 -6.58 -10.00
N ILE A 10 -0.04 -6.64 -9.37
CA ILE A 10 -0.39 -7.71 -8.42
C ILE A 10 -1.45 -8.63 -9.03
N SER A 11 -1.19 -9.95 -9.06
CA SER A 11 -2.14 -10.93 -9.60
C SER A 11 -3.49 -10.86 -8.86
N GLN A 12 -4.61 -11.06 -9.57
CA GLN A 12 -5.97 -11.04 -9.00
C GLN A 12 -6.14 -11.98 -7.79
N LYS A 13 -5.43 -13.12 -7.81
CA LYS A 13 -5.41 -14.10 -6.72
C LYS A 13 -4.68 -13.56 -5.48
N MET A 14 -3.59 -12.83 -5.68
CA MET A 14 -2.83 -12.15 -4.63
C MET A 14 -3.64 -11.00 -4.04
N LEU A 15 -4.27 -10.17 -4.87
CA LEU A 15 -5.14 -9.09 -4.40
C LEU A 15 -6.31 -9.61 -3.55
N SER A 16 -6.95 -10.69 -3.99
CA SER A 16 -8.05 -11.31 -3.24
C SER A 16 -7.59 -11.87 -1.88
N GLN A 17 -6.37 -12.42 -1.80
CA GLN A 17 -5.79 -12.89 -0.55
C GLN A 17 -5.42 -11.73 0.38
N TYR A 18 -4.82 -10.66 -0.14
CA TYR A 18 -4.52 -9.47 0.65
C TYR A 18 -5.79 -8.81 1.19
N LEU A 19 -6.83 -8.64 0.37
CA LEU A 19 -8.12 -8.10 0.81
C LEU A 19 -8.75 -8.96 1.91
N LYS A 20 -8.73 -10.30 1.79
CA LYS A 20 -9.20 -11.19 2.86
C LYS A 20 -8.42 -10.99 4.16
N SER A 21 -7.10 -10.86 4.08
CA SER A 21 -6.27 -10.59 5.25
C SER A 21 -6.58 -9.24 5.88
N LEU A 22 -6.73 -8.18 5.08
CA LEU A 22 -7.09 -6.84 5.57
C LEU A 22 -8.47 -6.83 6.24
N VAL A 23 -9.43 -7.59 5.71
CA VAL A 23 -10.73 -7.78 6.36
C VAL A 23 -10.58 -8.53 7.69
N ARG A 24 -9.77 -9.59 7.73
CA ARG A 24 -9.50 -10.34 8.97
C ARG A 24 -8.84 -9.47 10.05
N TYR A 25 -7.98 -8.54 9.66
CA TYR A 25 -7.34 -7.58 10.57
C TYR A 25 -8.24 -6.40 10.94
N GLY A 26 -9.46 -6.33 10.40
CA GLY A 26 -10.38 -5.22 10.68
C GLY A 26 -9.95 -3.89 10.07
N LEU A 27 -9.07 -3.91 9.07
CA LEU A 27 -8.60 -2.71 8.34
C LEU A 27 -9.52 -2.38 7.17
N VAL A 28 -10.17 -3.38 6.60
CA VAL A 28 -11.09 -3.24 5.48
C VAL A 28 -12.41 -3.91 5.86
N GLU A 29 -13.53 -3.28 5.53
CA GLU A 29 -14.84 -3.91 5.58
C GLU A 29 -15.29 -4.34 4.19
N ARG A 30 -16.04 -5.44 4.14
CA ARG A 30 -16.61 -5.99 2.91
C ARG A 30 -18.13 -5.92 2.98
N LEU A 31 -18.72 -5.13 2.10
CA LEU A 31 -20.17 -5.02 1.94
C LEU A 31 -20.60 -5.78 0.68
N VAL A 32 -21.64 -6.61 0.81
CA VAL A 32 -22.30 -7.27 -0.34
C VAL A 32 -23.65 -6.61 -0.53
N GLU A 33 -23.81 -5.91 -1.63
CA GLU A 33 -25.04 -5.21 -1.96
C GLU A 33 -25.95 -6.15 -2.76
N PRO A 34 -27.24 -6.27 -2.38
CA PRO A 34 -28.20 -7.14 -3.06
C PRO A 34 -28.66 -6.50 -4.38
N THR A 35 -27.76 -6.43 -5.35
CA THR A 35 -28.02 -5.99 -6.72
C THR A 35 -28.03 -7.19 -7.68
N VAL A 36 -28.51 -7.00 -8.91
CA VAL A 36 -28.37 -8.00 -9.99
C VAL A 36 -27.46 -7.43 -11.08
N PRO A 37 -26.24 -7.96 -11.26
CA PRO A 37 -25.54 -8.97 -10.44
C PRO A 37 -25.12 -8.42 -9.06
N PRO A 38 -24.87 -9.28 -8.05
CA PRO A 38 -24.49 -8.84 -6.71
C PRO A 38 -23.15 -8.10 -6.74
N GLN A 39 -23.15 -6.88 -6.20
CA GLN A 39 -21.96 -6.04 -6.13
C GLN A 39 -21.27 -6.22 -4.78
N VAL A 40 -19.93 -6.25 -4.81
CA VAL A 40 -19.10 -6.35 -3.61
C VAL A 40 -18.24 -5.11 -3.53
N THR A 41 -18.44 -4.35 -2.46
CA THR A 41 -17.73 -3.11 -2.18
C THR A 41 -16.79 -3.32 -1.00
N TYR A 42 -15.56 -2.80 -1.11
CA TYR A 42 -14.57 -2.79 -0.04
C TYR A 42 -14.29 -1.36 0.38
N SER A 43 -14.30 -1.11 1.68
CA SER A 43 -14.04 0.21 2.27
C SER A 43 -13.06 0.09 3.43
N LEU A 44 -12.28 1.14 3.70
CA LEU A 44 -11.44 1.18 4.89
C LEU A 44 -12.30 1.42 6.12
N THR A 45 -12.07 0.63 7.17
CA THR A 45 -12.63 0.88 8.50
C THR A 45 -11.95 2.09 9.14
N PRO A 46 -12.43 2.61 10.28
CA PRO A 46 -11.72 3.66 11.03
C PRO A 46 -10.27 3.28 11.36
N LEU A 47 -10.02 2.01 11.72
CA LEU A 47 -8.68 1.49 11.97
C LEU A 47 -7.82 1.47 10.69
N GLY A 48 -8.41 1.03 9.57
CA GLY A 48 -7.76 1.05 8.26
C GLY A 48 -7.39 2.45 7.81
N GLN A 49 -8.27 3.44 8.03
CA GLN A 49 -7.98 4.84 7.72
C GLN A 49 -6.86 5.40 8.58
N SER A 50 -6.85 5.10 9.89
CA SER A 50 -5.76 5.50 10.78
C SER A 50 -4.42 4.96 10.30
N LEU A 51 -4.35 3.69 9.86
CA LEU A 51 -3.13 3.12 9.29
C LEU A 51 -2.75 3.79 7.97
N ALA A 52 -3.72 4.00 7.08
CA ALA A 52 -3.49 4.66 5.80
C ALA A 52 -2.89 6.06 5.97
N GLN A 53 -3.33 6.83 6.97
CA GLN A 53 -2.75 8.13 7.29
C GLN A 53 -1.27 8.03 7.68
N GLN A 54 -0.88 7.04 8.50
CA GLN A 54 0.52 6.84 8.86
C GLN A 54 1.37 6.45 7.66
N LEU A 55 0.84 5.57 6.79
CA LEU A 55 1.52 5.18 5.56
C LEU A 55 1.69 6.38 4.61
N CYS A 56 0.66 7.21 4.44
CA CYS A 56 0.75 8.43 3.65
C CYS A 56 1.77 9.42 4.21
N ALA A 57 1.82 9.59 5.53
CA ALA A 57 2.82 10.45 6.19
C ALA A 57 4.24 9.92 5.95
N LEU A 58 4.44 8.60 6.07
CA LEU A 58 5.71 7.95 5.80
C LEU A 58 6.13 8.11 4.33
N LEU A 59 5.22 7.89 3.39
CA LEU A 59 5.46 8.12 1.96
C LEU A 59 5.77 9.58 1.66
N GLY A 60 5.09 10.52 2.32
CA GLY A 60 5.38 11.95 2.22
C GLY A 60 6.78 12.28 2.72
N TRP A 61 7.21 11.69 3.83
CA TRP A 61 8.58 11.82 4.33
C TRP A 61 9.59 11.24 3.34
N PHE A 62 9.35 10.05 2.79
CA PHE A 62 10.23 9.46 1.78
C PHE A 62 10.35 10.37 0.56
N SER A 63 9.22 10.87 0.04
CA SER A 63 9.21 11.78 -1.10
C SER A 63 10.02 13.04 -0.83
N ALA A 64 9.84 13.66 0.36
CA ALA A 64 10.60 14.84 0.77
C ALA A 64 12.11 14.58 0.96
N ASN A 65 12.49 13.36 1.32
CA ASN A 65 13.87 12.99 1.61
C ASN A 65 14.54 12.20 0.47
N THR A 66 13.92 12.11 -0.70
CA THR A 66 14.42 11.32 -1.84
C THR A 66 15.87 11.68 -2.16
N SER A 67 16.18 12.97 -2.29
CA SER A 67 17.55 13.44 -2.59
C SER A 67 18.56 13.14 -1.48
N ALA A 68 18.13 13.20 -0.22
CA ALA A 68 18.99 12.87 0.92
C ALA A 68 19.31 11.36 0.96
N LEU A 69 18.31 10.53 0.66
CA LEU A 69 18.45 9.08 0.53
C LEU A 69 19.35 8.70 -0.65
N GLU A 70 19.19 9.36 -1.81
CA GLU A 70 20.07 9.17 -2.96
C GLU A 70 21.52 9.57 -2.64
N ALA A 71 21.72 10.71 -1.98
CA ALA A 71 23.06 11.13 -1.56
C ALA A 71 23.68 10.16 -0.54
N ALA A 72 22.89 9.64 0.41
CA ALA A 72 23.34 8.62 1.35
C ALA A 72 23.75 7.32 0.63
N ARG A 73 22.93 6.89 -0.34
CA ARG A 73 23.22 5.73 -1.18
C ARG A 73 24.50 5.91 -1.99
N GLN A 74 24.66 7.03 -2.68
CA GLN A 74 25.88 7.32 -3.46
C GLN A 74 27.14 7.37 -2.59
N ARG A 75 27.07 7.89 -1.36
CA ARG A 75 28.20 7.85 -0.43
C ARG A 75 28.56 6.42 -0.02
N TYR A 76 27.56 5.58 0.22
CA TYR A 76 27.80 4.16 0.55
C TYR A 76 28.40 3.42 -0.65
N ASP A 77 27.79 3.51 -1.83
CA ASP A 77 28.27 2.87 -3.06
C ASP A 77 29.69 3.38 -3.45
N GLY A 78 29.97 4.67 -3.25
CA GLY A 78 31.28 5.27 -3.50
C GLY A 78 32.34 4.89 -2.46
N ALA A 79 31.95 4.62 -1.21
CA ALA A 79 32.86 4.13 -0.17
C ALA A 79 33.18 2.63 -0.35
N ASP A 80 32.20 1.82 -0.77
CA ASP A 80 32.37 0.40 -1.11
C ASP A 80 33.30 0.22 -2.34
N SER A 81 33.24 1.17 -3.29
CA SER A 81 34.10 1.17 -4.48
C SER A 81 35.58 1.47 -4.19
N LEU A 82 35.91 2.01 -3.01
CA LEU A 82 37.28 2.35 -2.62
C LEU A 82 37.96 1.26 -1.77
N ASP A 83 37.18 0.28 -1.28
CA ASP A 83 37.64 -0.87 -0.48
C ASP A 83 37.91 -2.13 -1.34
N ARG A 84 37.74 -2.04 -2.67
CA ARG A 84 37.93 -3.15 -3.62
C ARG A 84 39.13 -2.97 -4.55
#